data_AF-A0A258V539-F1
#
_entry.id   AF-A0A258V539-F1
#
_cell.length_a   1.000
_cell.length_b   1.000
_cell.length_c   1.000
_cell.angle_alpha   90.00
_cell.angle_beta   90.00
_cell.angle_gamma   90.00
#
_symmetry.space_group_name_H-M   'P 1'
#
loop_
_entity.id
_entity.type
_entity.pdbx_description
1 polymer ?
#
loop_
_entity_poly.entity_id
_entity_poly.type
_entity_poly.pdbx_seq_one_letter_code
_entity_poly.pdbx_strand_id
1 'polypeptide(L)'
;MDTLQKNKLFMMVILFSLFGCTTATYRAYKENSLGTDIEVSPDRVITECEFITDYEGDRKNPYGFMIHILDLQKTVLTVSNAVVLEKEDCLERQTAVDKIIKNAHQILTIRGRGDAEAPIVKEKFKSTFKKHGTYFGNGRSLNFISVWNDKRDCYNVLGDEDSACRSGHSEDLLN
;
A
#
# COMPACT_ATOMS: atom_id res chain seq x y z
N MET A 1 31.30 45.47 -19.81
CA MET A 1 30.07 44.72 -20.16
C MET A 1 29.92 43.61 -19.13
N ASP A 2 29.71 43.98 -17.85
CA ASP A 2 30.03 43.09 -16.72
C ASP A 2 28.90 43.00 -15.71
N THR A 3 27.71 42.63 -16.18
CA THR A 3 26.53 42.40 -15.31
C THR A 3 25.80 41.08 -15.57
N LEU A 4 26.33 40.18 -16.43
CA LEU A 4 25.63 38.95 -16.80
C LEU A 4 26.13 37.65 -16.13
N GLN A 5 27.24 37.67 -15.38
CA GLN A 5 27.80 36.45 -14.77
C GLN A 5 27.22 36.07 -13.41
N LYS A 6 26.62 37.00 -12.65
CA LYS A 6 26.14 36.74 -11.27
C LYS A 6 24.83 35.94 -11.18
N ASN A 7 24.06 35.79 -12.26
CA ASN A 7 22.75 35.11 -12.24
C ASN A 7 22.79 33.61 -12.56
N LYS A 8 23.91 33.05 -13.02
CA LYS A 8 23.98 31.62 -13.37
C LYS A 8 23.97 30.70 -12.15
N LEU A 9 24.62 31.10 -11.05
CA LEU A 9 24.69 30.30 -9.83
C LEU A 9 23.33 30.18 -9.15
N PHE A 10 22.56 31.27 -9.11
CA PHE A 10 21.22 31.29 -8.53
C PHE A 10 20.23 30.42 -9.32
N MET A 11 20.31 30.45 -10.66
CA MET A 11 19.54 29.54 -11.53
C MET A 11 19.91 28.07 -11.33
N MET A 12 21.19 27.76 -11.09
CA MET A 12 21.63 26.38 -10.82
C MET A 12 21.07 25.86 -9.48
N VAL A 13 21.06 26.68 -8.43
CA VAL A 13 20.52 26.31 -7.11
C VAL A 13 19.01 26.07 -7.19
N ILE A 14 18.26 26.91 -7.91
CA ILE A 14 16.81 26.72 -8.12
C ILE A 14 16.53 25.42 -8.90
N LEU A 15 17.34 25.09 -9.92
CA LEU A 15 17.20 23.84 -10.67
C LEU A 15 17.44 22.59 -9.79
N PHE A 16 18.41 22.63 -8.88
CA PHE A 16 18.69 21.50 -7.98
C PHE A 16 17.58 21.28 -6.95
N SER A 17 16.89 22.33 -6.51
CA SER A 17 15.74 22.22 -5.60
C SER A 17 14.45 21.69 -6.25
N LEU A 18 14.36 21.65 -7.58
CA LEU A 18 13.19 21.11 -8.29
C LEU A 18 13.23 19.58 -8.46
N PHE A 19 14.38 18.95 -8.20
CA PHE A 19 14.51 17.49 -8.14
C PHE A 19 14.41 17.03 -6.69
N GLY A 20 13.28 17.34 -6.04
CA GLY A 20 12.90 16.68 -4.80
C GLY A 20 12.65 15.20 -5.10
N CYS A 21 13.67 14.35 -4.97
CA CYS A 21 13.48 12.91 -4.97
C CYS A 21 12.66 12.55 -3.73
N THR A 22 11.34 12.38 -3.90
CA THR A 22 10.52 11.67 -2.92
C THR A 22 11.18 10.30 -2.70
N THR A 23 11.77 10.11 -1.53
CA THR A 23 12.39 8.85 -1.17
C THR A 23 11.27 7.83 -1.04
N ALA A 24 11.34 6.76 -1.83
CA ALA A 24 10.34 5.71 -1.78
C ALA A 24 10.31 5.08 -0.38
N THR A 25 9.13 5.04 0.24
CA THR A 25 8.96 4.53 1.60
C THR A 25 8.38 3.12 1.55
N TYR A 26 8.97 2.24 2.37
CA TYR A 26 8.38 0.97 2.76
C TYR A 26 8.93 0.61 4.14
N ARG A 27 8.04 0.38 5.09
CA ARG A 27 8.38 -0.05 6.45
C ARG A 27 7.27 -0.95 6.95
N ALA A 28 7.62 -2.17 7.34
CA ALA A 28 6.73 -3.04 8.08
C ALA A 28 7.09 -2.95 9.57
N TYR A 29 6.09 -2.91 10.45
CA TYR A 29 6.31 -3.04 11.88
C TYR A 29 5.10 -3.70 12.55
N LYS A 30 5.39 -4.48 13.58
CA LYS A 30 4.36 -5.14 14.38
C LYS A 30 4.00 -4.24 15.55
N GLU A 31 2.88 -3.54 15.44
CA GLU A 31 2.46 -2.58 16.47
C GLU A 31 1.98 -3.30 17.74
N ASN A 32 1.29 -4.45 17.61
CA ASN A 32 0.75 -5.25 18.73
C ASN A 32 0.16 -6.60 18.23
N SER A 33 -0.64 -7.28 19.06
CA SER A 33 -1.34 -8.53 18.69
C SER A 33 -2.47 -8.35 17.66
N LEU A 34 -2.83 -7.11 17.29
CA LEU A 34 -3.97 -6.81 16.41
C LEU A 34 -3.59 -6.87 14.93
N GLY A 35 -2.30 -6.70 14.59
CA GLY A 35 -1.83 -6.81 13.21
C GLY A 35 -0.40 -6.30 12.99
N THR A 36 0.02 -6.42 11.74
CA THR A 36 1.22 -5.80 11.18
C THR A 36 0.80 -4.61 10.35
N ASP A 37 1.48 -3.49 10.57
CA ASP A 37 1.32 -2.27 9.80
C ASP A 37 2.42 -2.17 8.76
N ILE A 38 2.01 -1.75 7.56
CA ILE A 38 2.90 -1.49 6.45
C ILE A 38 2.70 -0.04 6.02
N GLU A 39 3.68 0.81 6.31
CA GLU A 39 3.78 2.14 5.74
C GLU A 39 4.48 2.06 4.39
N VAL A 40 3.88 2.62 3.36
CA VAL A 40 4.38 2.53 1.99
C VAL A 40 4.00 3.74 1.16
N SER A 41 4.85 4.10 0.20
CA SER A 41 4.51 5.17 -0.75
C SER A 41 3.40 4.70 -1.71
N PRO A 42 2.40 5.55 -2.03
CA PRO A 42 1.22 5.12 -2.80
C PRO A 42 1.53 4.49 -4.17
N ASP A 43 2.63 4.88 -4.79
CA ASP A 43 3.06 4.38 -6.09
C ASP A 43 3.62 2.94 -6.06
N ARG A 44 3.83 2.38 -4.87
CA ARG A 44 4.25 1.01 -4.60
C ARG A 44 3.10 0.08 -4.24
N VAL A 45 1.87 0.55 -4.39
CA VAL A 45 0.66 -0.20 -4.05
C VAL A 45 -0.22 -0.32 -5.28
N ILE A 46 -0.71 -1.52 -5.54
CA ILE A 46 -1.79 -1.77 -6.49
C ILE A 46 -2.86 -2.63 -5.82
N THR A 47 -4.09 -2.48 -6.26
CA THR A 47 -5.22 -3.30 -5.80
C THR A 47 -5.72 -4.14 -6.96
N GLU A 48 -6.17 -5.35 -6.65
CA GLU A 48 -6.68 -6.29 -7.64
C GLU A 48 -7.95 -6.98 -7.11
N CYS A 49 -8.86 -7.26 -8.03
CA CYS A 49 -10.05 -8.06 -7.80
C CYS A 49 -9.97 -9.26 -8.73
N GLU A 50 -9.56 -10.41 -8.22
CA GLU A 50 -9.27 -11.59 -9.02
C GLU A 50 -10.32 -12.68 -8.83
N PHE A 51 -10.62 -13.39 -9.93
CA PHE A 51 -11.47 -14.57 -9.91
C PHE A 51 -10.69 -15.76 -9.34
N ILE A 52 -11.26 -16.46 -8.36
CA ILE A 52 -10.63 -17.59 -7.69
C ILE A 52 -11.00 -18.88 -8.43
N THR A 53 -10.05 -19.49 -9.13
CA THR A 53 -10.34 -20.65 -10.01
C THR A 53 -10.47 -21.98 -9.28
N ASP A 54 -9.98 -22.06 -8.05
CA ASP A 54 -9.88 -23.28 -7.22
C ASP A 54 -10.76 -23.22 -5.96
N TYR A 55 -11.82 -22.42 -6.01
CA TYR A 55 -12.77 -22.31 -4.89
C TYR A 55 -13.73 -23.49 -4.84
N GLU A 56 -13.72 -24.22 -3.72
CA GLU A 56 -14.59 -25.39 -3.49
C GLU A 56 -15.89 -25.05 -2.71
N GLY A 57 -16.19 -23.77 -2.50
CA GLY A 57 -17.39 -23.35 -1.77
C GLY A 57 -18.64 -23.19 -2.64
N ASP A 58 -19.64 -22.50 -2.11
CA ASP A 58 -20.99 -22.40 -2.69
C ASP A 58 -21.20 -21.18 -3.61
N ARG A 59 -20.27 -20.23 -3.62
CA ARG A 59 -20.30 -19.07 -4.52
C ARG A 59 -20.02 -19.45 -5.96
N LYS A 60 -20.88 -19.00 -6.87
CA LYS A 60 -20.77 -19.26 -8.32
C LYS A 60 -19.64 -18.46 -8.98
N ASN A 61 -19.41 -17.25 -8.50
CA ASN A 61 -18.40 -16.33 -9.03
C ASN A 61 -17.51 -15.85 -7.88
N PRO A 62 -16.59 -16.70 -7.40
CA PRO A 62 -15.75 -16.37 -6.27
C PRO A 62 -14.66 -15.36 -6.67
N TYR A 63 -14.64 -14.21 -5.98
CA TYR A 63 -13.62 -13.19 -6.16
C TYR A 63 -12.84 -12.94 -4.86
N GLY A 64 -11.56 -12.65 -5.01
CA GLY A 64 -10.65 -12.24 -3.95
C GLY A 64 -10.23 -10.79 -4.13
N PHE A 65 -10.35 -10.00 -3.07
CA PHE A 65 -9.77 -8.66 -3.01
C PHE A 65 -8.33 -8.74 -2.51
N MET A 66 -7.39 -8.20 -3.29
CA MET A 66 -5.95 -8.21 -3.01
C MET A 66 -5.35 -6.81 -3.11
N ILE A 67 -4.33 -6.57 -2.28
CA ILE A 67 -3.48 -5.40 -2.31
C ILE A 67 -2.04 -5.91 -2.43
N HIS A 68 -1.36 -5.57 -3.51
CA HIS A 68 0.03 -5.93 -3.72
C HIS A 68 0.92 -4.74 -3.36
N ILE A 69 1.93 -5.00 -2.54
CA ILE A 69 2.85 -4.00 -2.01
C ILE A 69 4.27 -4.34 -2.46
N LEU A 70 4.88 -3.41 -3.19
CA LEU A 70 6.28 -3.51 -3.60
C LEU A 70 7.20 -3.08 -2.45
N ASP A 71 8.07 -3.97 -2.00
CA ASP A 71 9.04 -3.71 -0.94
C ASP A 71 10.37 -3.12 -1.46
N LEU A 72 11.26 -2.70 -0.55
CA LEU A 72 12.57 -2.13 -0.94
C LEU A 72 13.49 -3.13 -1.64
N GLN A 73 13.25 -4.44 -1.46
CA GLN A 73 14.01 -5.51 -2.11
C GLN A 73 13.49 -5.84 -3.51
N LYS A 74 12.52 -5.06 -4.03
CA LYS A 74 11.90 -5.26 -5.34
C LYS A 74 11.17 -6.59 -5.44
N THR A 75 10.44 -6.92 -4.37
CA THR A 75 9.56 -8.08 -4.30
C THR A 75 8.17 -7.69 -3.82
N VAL A 76 7.19 -8.56 -4.04
CA VAL A 76 5.77 -8.26 -3.81
C VAL A 76 5.24 -9.03 -2.61
N LEU A 77 4.80 -8.31 -1.59
CA LEU A 77 3.97 -8.84 -0.51
C LEU A 77 2.49 -8.68 -0.89
N THR A 78 1.66 -9.67 -0.58
CA THR A 78 0.22 -9.62 -0.88
C THR A 78 -0.59 -9.50 0.42
N VAL A 79 -1.44 -8.49 0.49
CA VAL A 79 -2.45 -8.36 1.55
C VAL A 79 -3.79 -8.72 0.94
N SER A 80 -4.43 -9.79 1.40
CA SER A 80 -5.68 -10.30 0.83
C SER A 80 -6.79 -10.35 1.88
N ASN A 81 -8.03 -10.21 1.44
CA ASN A 81 -9.15 -10.50 2.33
C ASN A 81 -9.36 -12.02 2.44
N ALA A 82 -9.53 -12.53 3.66
CA ALA A 82 -9.82 -13.96 3.88
C ALA A 82 -11.23 -14.36 3.42
N VAL A 83 -12.12 -13.39 3.18
CA VAL A 83 -13.50 -13.62 2.75
C VAL A 83 -13.58 -13.61 1.23
N VAL A 84 -14.13 -14.69 0.65
CA VAL A 84 -14.50 -14.75 -0.77
C VAL A 84 -15.75 -13.91 -0.99
N LEU A 85 -15.68 -13.05 -2.01
CA LEU A 85 -16.68 -12.05 -2.35
C LEU A 85 -17.38 -12.41 -3.67
N GLU A 86 -18.54 -11.82 -3.91
CA GLU A 86 -19.05 -11.67 -5.27
C GLU A 86 -18.23 -10.60 -6.02
N LYS A 87 -18.36 -10.58 -7.34
CA LYS A 87 -17.62 -9.65 -8.20
C LYS A 87 -17.88 -8.19 -7.84
N GLU A 88 -19.15 -7.85 -7.63
CA GLU A 88 -19.61 -6.49 -7.36
C GLU A 88 -19.01 -5.97 -6.05
N ASP A 89 -19.10 -6.75 -4.97
CA ASP A 89 -18.55 -6.41 -3.65
C ASP A 89 -17.02 -6.23 -3.70
N CYS A 90 -16.35 -7.08 -4.48
CA CYS A 90 -14.91 -7.02 -4.67
C CYS A 90 -14.48 -5.75 -5.41
N LEU A 91 -15.20 -5.37 -6.48
CA LEU A 91 -14.96 -4.13 -7.23
C LEU A 91 -15.30 -2.88 -6.42
N GLU A 92 -16.35 -2.91 -5.59
CA GLU A 92 -16.70 -1.82 -4.69
C GLU A 92 -15.57 -1.58 -3.68
N ARG A 93 -15.09 -2.65 -3.03
CA ARG A 93 -13.96 -2.59 -2.12
C ARG A 93 -12.69 -2.08 -2.82
N GLN A 94 -12.40 -2.58 -4.02
CA GLN A 94 -11.28 -2.11 -4.83
C GLN A 94 -11.38 -0.61 -5.10
N THR A 95 -12.56 -0.13 -5.49
CA THR A 95 -12.81 1.29 -5.78
C THR A 95 -12.63 2.16 -4.54
N ALA A 96 -13.10 1.72 -3.37
CA ALA A 96 -12.95 2.43 -2.11
C ALA A 96 -11.48 2.58 -1.72
N VAL A 97 -10.70 1.49 -1.77
CA VAL A 97 -9.27 1.51 -1.44
C VAL A 97 -8.48 2.31 -2.46
N ASP A 98 -8.78 2.18 -3.77
CA ASP A 98 -8.13 2.96 -4.82
C ASP A 98 -8.30 4.46 -4.64
N LYS A 99 -9.47 4.89 -4.15
CA LYS A 99 -9.72 6.30 -3.83
C LYS A 99 -8.77 6.80 -2.73
N ILE A 100 -8.58 6.00 -1.68
CA ILE A 100 -7.66 6.32 -0.57
C ILE A 100 -6.21 6.40 -1.08
N ILE A 101 -5.78 5.43 -1.88
CA ILE A 101 -4.44 5.38 -2.49
C ILE A 101 -4.21 6.61 -3.38
N LYS A 102 -5.17 6.96 -4.24
CA LYS A 102 -5.07 8.12 -5.13
C LYS A 102 -5.02 9.45 -4.38
N ASN A 103 -5.67 9.53 -3.23
CA ASN A 103 -5.70 10.73 -2.40
C ASN A 103 -4.46 10.91 -1.51
N ALA A 104 -3.73 9.83 -1.22
CA ALA A 104 -2.54 9.85 -0.38
C ALA A 104 -1.43 10.73 -0.98
N HIS A 105 -0.76 11.53 -0.16
CA HIS A 105 0.31 12.41 -0.63
C HIS A 105 1.68 11.72 -0.55
N GLN A 106 2.04 11.19 0.61
CA GLN A 106 3.36 10.58 0.84
C GLN A 106 3.27 9.17 1.43
N ILE A 107 2.36 8.97 2.38
CA ILE A 107 2.28 7.72 3.16
C ILE A 107 0.87 7.14 3.04
N LEU A 108 0.85 5.85 2.72
CA LEU A 108 -0.28 4.96 2.89
C LEU A 108 0.09 3.93 3.95
N THR A 109 -0.80 3.70 4.91
CA THR A 109 -0.63 2.61 5.87
C THR A 109 -1.66 1.53 5.60
N ILE A 110 -1.19 0.29 5.48
CA ILE A 110 -2.00 -0.90 5.28
C ILE A 110 -1.80 -1.82 6.48
N ARG A 111 -2.89 -2.17 7.15
CA ARG A 111 -2.89 -3.08 8.30
C ARG A 111 -3.44 -4.44 7.90
N GLY A 112 -2.77 -5.49 8.35
CA GLY A 112 -3.25 -6.86 8.19
C GLY A 112 -2.74 -7.83 9.25
N ARG A 113 -3.38 -8.99 9.39
CA ARG A 113 -2.92 -10.06 10.28
C ARG A 113 -1.99 -11.01 9.54
N GLY A 114 -0.78 -11.19 10.05
CA GLY A 114 0.21 -12.11 9.51
C GLY A 114 1.60 -11.64 9.92
N ASP A 115 2.62 -12.12 9.21
CA ASP A 115 4.01 -11.71 9.44
C ASP A 115 4.61 -11.16 8.15
N ALA A 116 4.72 -9.83 8.06
CA ALA A 116 5.33 -9.16 6.90
C ALA A 116 6.86 -9.26 6.89
N GLU A 117 7.47 -9.74 7.98
CA GLU A 117 8.92 -9.90 8.12
C GLU A 117 9.38 -11.34 7.91
N ALA A 118 8.45 -12.28 7.74
CA ALA A 118 8.72 -13.69 7.46
C ALA A 118 9.74 -13.88 6.33
N PRO A 119 10.53 -14.96 6.28
CA PRO A 119 11.53 -15.16 5.22
C PRO A 119 10.92 -15.08 3.81
N ILE A 120 11.65 -14.46 2.87
CA ILE A 120 11.21 -14.36 1.47
C ILE A 120 11.29 -15.74 0.80
N VAL A 121 10.18 -16.14 0.18
CA VAL A 121 10.08 -17.29 -0.71
C VAL A 121 9.73 -16.78 -2.10
N LYS A 122 10.59 -17.00 -3.09
CA LYS A 122 10.31 -16.55 -4.46
C LYS A 122 9.13 -17.32 -5.04
N GLU A 123 8.04 -16.62 -5.31
CA GLU A 123 6.87 -17.21 -5.95
C GLU A 123 6.92 -17.07 -7.48
N LYS A 124 6.10 -17.87 -8.15
CA LYS A 124 5.96 -17.81 -9.62
C LYS A 124 5.12 -16.62 -10.07
N PHE A 125 4.21 -16.13 -9.23
CA PHE A 125 3.35 -15.00 -9.58
C PHE A 125 4.14 -13.69 -9.70
N LYS A 126 3.65 -12.81 -10.56
CA LYS A 126 4.25 -11.51 -10.83
C LYS A 126 3.19 -10.42 -10.85
N SER A 127 3.53 -9.25 -10.34
CA SER A 127 2.67 -8.07 -10.37
C SER A 127 3.38 -6.91 -11.06
N THR A 128 2.64 -6.09 -11.81
CA THR A 128 3.20 -4.97 -12.58
C THR A 128 2.75 -3.63 -12.02
N PHE A 129 3.71 -2.84 -11.55
CA PHE A 129 3.51 -1.51 -11.00
C PHE A 129 3.82 -0.46 -12.06
N LYS A 130 2.88 0.43 -12.34
CA LYS A 130 2.98 1.41 -13.45
C LYS A 130 4.29 2.21 -13.48
N LYS A 131 4.82 2.59 -12.31
CA LYS A 131 6.07 3.36 -12.19
C LYS A 131 7.32 2.51 -11.94
N HIS A 132 7.15 1.27 -11.47
CA HIS A 132 8.29 0.47 -10.98
C HIS A 132 8.60 -0.74 -11.86
N GLY A 133 7.66 -1.21 -12.70
CA GLY A 133 7.84 -2.41 -13.52
C GLY A 133 7.26 -3.68 -12.88
N THR A 134 7.72 -4.84 -13.33
CA THR A 134 7.17 -6.15 -12.95
C THR A 134 8.06 -6.88 -11.95
N TYR A 135 7.48 -7.38 -10.86
CA TYR A 135 8.20 -8.02 -9.76
C TYR A 135 7.54 -9.32 -9.32
N PHE A 136 8.34 -10.21 -8.73
CA PHE A 136 7.86 -11.51 -8.23
C PHE A 136 7.30 -11.39 -6.81
N GLY A 137 6.34 -12.26 -6.51
CA GLY A 137 5.89 -12.52 -5.15
C GLY A 137 7.01 -13.00 -4.22
N ASN A 138 6.94 -12.59 -2.95
CA ASN A 138 7.89 -12.98 -1.91
C ASN A 138 7.34 -13.99 -0.91
N GLY A 139 6.15 -14.54 -1.15
CA GLY A 139 5.52 -15.56 -0.32
C GLY A 139 4.99 -15.06 1.03
N ARG A 140 5.11 -13.75 1.30
CA ARG A 140 4.51 -13.13 2.48
C ARG A 140 3.08 -12.75 2.15
N SER A 141 2.17 -13.10 3.04
CA SER A 141 0.79 -12.69 2.95
C SER A 141 0.23 -12.21 4.29
N LEU A 142 -0.64 -11.20 4.23
CA LEU A 142 -1.39 -10.71 5.38
C LEU A 142 -2.88 -10.77 5.09
N ASN A 143 -3.69 -11.06 6.11
CA ASN A 143 -5.14 -10.90 6.05
C ASN A 143 -5.50 -9.43 6.23
N PHE A 144 -6.10 -8.80 5.22
CA PHE A 144 -6.46 -7.39 5.20
C PHE A 144 -7.41 -6.99 6.35
N ILE A 145 -7.07 -5.92 7.07
CA ILE A 145 -7.94 -5.31 8.09
C ILE A 145 -8.38 -3.92 7.64
N SER A 146 -7.43 -3.02 7.42
CA SER A 146 -7.72 -1.61 7.11
C SER A 146 -6.61 -0.96 6.30
N VAL A 147 -6.95 0.16 5.67
CA VAL A 147 -6.03 1.04 4.95
C VAL A 147 -6.39 2.49 5.25
N TRP A 148 -5.39 3.32 5.45
CA TRP A 148 -5.56 4.76 5.61
C TRP A 148 -4.40 5.53 5.00
N ASN A 149 -4.63 6.82 4.75
CA ASN A 149 -3.61 7.72 4.22
C ASN A 149 -3.29 8.87 5.18
N ASP A 150 -2.26 9.62 4.83
CA ASP A 150 -1.84 10.85 5.52
C ASP A 150 -2.89 11.98 5.56
N LYS A 151 -3.99 11.85 4.81
CA LYS A 151 -5.15 12.75 4.85
C LYS A 151 -6.30 12.26 5.72
N ARG A 152 -6.11 11.14 6.43
CA ARG A 152 -7.12 10.50 7.29
C ARG A 152 -8.32 9.92 6.52
N ASP A 153 -8.21 9.70 5.21
CA ASP A 153 -9.17 8.82 4.53
C ASP A 153 -8.89 7.39 5.02
N CYS A 154 -9.94 6.64 5.36
CA CYS A 154 -9.84 5.30 5.93
C CYS A 154 -10.85 4.35 5.29
N TYR A 155 -10.45 3.09 5.14
CA TYR A 155 -11.33 1.97 4.85
C TYR A 155 -11.02 0.82 5.80
N ASN A 156 -12.04 0.25 6.43
CA ASN A 156 -11.94 -0.90 7.32
C ASN A 156 -12.93 -1.99 6.87
N VAL A 157 -12.45 -3.24 6.80
CA VAL A 157 -13.27 -4.41 6.44
C VAL A 157 -14.37 -4.68 7.47
N LEU A 158 -14.19 -4.28 8.73
CA LEU A 158 -15.12 -4.56 9.83
C LEU A 158 -16.27 -3.54 9.97
N GLY A 159 -16.34 -2.49 9.14
CA GLY A 159 -17.44 -1.52 9.15
C GLY A 159 -17.44 -0.51 10.31
N ASP A 160 -16.75 -0.78 11.41
CA ASP A 160 -16.48 0.20 12.47
C ASP A 160 -15.36 1.15 11.99
N GLU A 161 -15.74 2.26 11.36
CA GLU A 161 -14.82 3.24 10.76
C GLU A 161 -13.79 3.79 11.77
N ASP A 162 -14.11 3.78 13.06
CA ASP A 162 -13.32 4.49 14.08
C ASP A 162 -12.29 3.62 14.84
N SER A 163 -12.49 2.32 15.03
CA SER A 163 -11.63 1.57 15.97
C SER A 163 -10.29 1.16 15.37
N ALA A 164 -10.27 0.67 14.12
CA ALA A 164 -9.06 0.19 13.47
C ALA A 164 -8.18 1.31 12.89
N CYS A 165 -8.78 2.44 12.49
CA CYS A 165 -8.06 3.57 11.89
C CYS A 165 -7.62 4.63 12.90
N ARG A 166 -8.24 4.72 14.09
CA ARG A 166 -7.77 5.64 15.16
C ARG A 166 -6.67 5.06 16.03
N SER A 167 -6.59 3.74 16.21
CA SER A 167 -5.61 3.13 17.11
C SER A 167 -4.16 3.31 16.64
N GLY A 168 -3.92 3.45 15.32
CA GLY A 168 -2.60 3.77 14.76
C GLY A 168 -2.24 5.26 14.79
N HIS A 169 -3.10 6.12 15.34
CA HIS A 169 -2.85 7.56 15.52
C HIS A 169 -2.70 7.96 16.99
N SER A 170 -2.90 7.03 17.92
CA SER A 170 -2.93 7.29 19.36
C SER A 170 -1.60 6.94 20.01
N GLU A 171 -0.52 7.68 19.70
CA GLU A 171 0.61 7.86 20.65
C GLU A 171 1.66 8.93 20.28
N ASP A 172 1.59 9.62 19.13
CA ASP A 172 2.60 10.64 18.75
C ASP A 172 2.21 12.11 19.04
N LEU A 173 1.23 12.38 19.91
CA LEU A 173 0.87 13.76 20.30
C LEU A 173 0.95 14.07 21.81
N LEU A 174 1.55 13.18 22.60
CA LEU A 174 1.87 13.45 24.01
C LEU A 174 3.26 12.91 24.37
N ASN A 175 4.30 13.54 23.81
CA ASN A 175 5.60 13.77 24.46
C ASN A 175 6.40 14.85 23.73
#